data_AF-A0A1G5VE66-F1
#
_entry.id   AF-A0A1G5VE66-F1
#
_cell.length_a   1.000
_cell.length_b   1.000
_cell.length_c   1.000
_cell.angle_alpha   90.00
_cell.angle_beta   90.00
_cell.angle_gamma   90.00
#
_symmetry.space_group_name_H-M   'P 1'
#
loop_
_entity.id
_entity.type
_entity.pdbx_description
1 polymer ?
#
loop_
_entity_poly.entity_id
_entity_poly.type
_entity_poly.pdbx_seq_one_letter_code
_entity_poly.pdbx_strand_id
1 'polypeptide(L)'
;MKKKILTLVSLIVAASMLVGCSGPWSIYSKLKRIIFHEPENEVEFYTEEEAVPVEDYDTYAGGIEESSTSGAKVEKDLTGSSVAPQEEVYVSNALEFVEAIESNRIIHLSPGTYNISEAIEGLNMISYDEQYKISEPTVGASECFDGNELLLLNIDNLTIMCDDVSKQAELVCEPRYANVIDFCNCTNISLFNIVAGHTPERGSCAGDVLNFESCDEITLSIVDLYGCGTYGIGAYDSKNILCRMSKIRECSYGLVDFCATENVVFDDCTFTFDEGYSQVECRSESQVTFNNCVFQDRGSNSDFVYITDDSVLVFKGCTFDITTRKSLKQAESNNVVVIN
;
A
#
# COMPACT_ATOMS: atom_id res chain seq x y z
N MET A 1 36.87 -9.87 5.78
CA MET A 1 35.58 -10.13 6.49
C MET A 1 34.38 -10.08 5.54
N LYS A 2 34.45 -10.81 4.41
CA LYS A 2 33.35 -10.98 3.46
C LYS A 2 33.15 -12.49 3.28
N LYS A 3 32.29 -13.11 4.10
CA LYS A 3 31.87 -14.53 3.95
C LYS A 3 30.77 -15.03 4.92
N LYS A 4 29.99 -14.18 5.58
CA LYS A 4 28.99 -14.64 6.59
C LYS A 4 27.53 -14.20 6.39
N ILE A 5 27.17 -13.59 5.26
CA ILE A 5 25.78 -13.14 5.01
C ILE A 5 25.03 -14.04 4.00
N LEU A 6 25.73 -14.95 3.30
CA LEU A 6 25.12 -15.80 2.26
C LEU A 6 24.65 -17.18 2.74
N THR A 7 24.37 -17.37 4.04
CA THR A 7 24.01 -18.70 4.60
C THR A 7 22.73 -18.70 5.43
N LEU A 8 21.99 -17.58 5.49
CA LEU A 8 20.72 -17.52 6.24
C LEU A 8 19.47 -17.78 5.37
N VAL A 9 19.56 -17.55 4.05
CA VAL A 9 18.42 -17.76 3.13
C VAL A 9 18.29 -19.24 2.70
N SER A 10 19.38 -20.02 2.77
CA SER A 10 19.38 -21.44 2.41
C SER A 10 18.85 -22.37 3.51
N LEU A 11 18.79 -21.90 4.77
CA LEU A 11 18.36 -22.75 5.90
C LEU A 11 16.85 -22.74 6.13
N ILE A 12 16.13 -21.72 5.63
CA ILE A 12 14.66 -21.64 5.75
C ILE A 12 13.97 -22.58 4.74
N VAL A 13 14.63 -22.90 3.62
CA VAL A 13 14.10 -23.84 2.61
C VAL A 13 14.47 -25.30 2.91
N ALA A 14 15.48 -25.57 3.74
CA ALA A 14 15.93 -26.94 4.04
C ALA A 14 15.33 -27.54 5.33
N ALA A 15 14.75 -26.73 6.23
CA ALA A 15 14.15 -27.22 7.47
C ALA A 15 12.67 -27.64 7.34
N SER A 16 12.02 -27.36 6.20
CA SER A 16 10.62 -27.73 5.93
C SER A 16 10.45 -29.12 5.30
N MET A 17 11.53 -29.87 5.06
CA MET A 17 11.46 -31.21 4.46
C MET A 17 11.62 -32.37 5.45
N LEU A 18 11.71 -32.14 6.77
CA LEU A 18 12.01 -33.21 7.73
C LEU A 18 11.11 -33.35 8.97
N VAL A 19 10.03 -32.57 9.08
CA VAL A 19 8.97 -32.89 10.06
C VAL A 19 7.62 -32.71 9.37
N GLY A 20 6.89 -33.82 9.23
CA GLY A 20 5.63 -33.86 8.51
C GLY A 20 4.56 -32.96 9.09
N CYS A 21 3.66 -32.54 8.20
CA CYS A 21 2.37 -31.88 8.44
C CYS A 21 2.39 -30.40 8.83
N SER A 22 2.72 -29.54 7.85
CA SER A 22 1.89 -28.38 7.47
C SER A 22 2.53 -27.74 6.22
N GLY A 23 1.88 -27.87 5.07
CA GLY A 23 2.38 -27.36 3.79
C GLY A 23 2.46 -25.82 3.72
N PRO A 24 2.74 -25.27 2.52
CA PRO A 24 2.82 -23.82 2.23
C PRO A 24 1.63 -22.98 2.76
N TRP A 25 0.51 -23.64 3.02
CA TRP A 25 -0.71 -23.11 3.62
C TRP A 25 -0.52 -22.43 4.99
N SER A 26 0.43 -22.88 5.84
CA SER A 26 0.64 -22.30 7.18
C SER A 26 1.32 -20.92 7.15
N ILE A 27 2.12 -20.65 6.11
CA ILE A 27 2.74 -19.34 5.90
C ILE A 27 1.71 -18.40 5.29
N TYR A 28 0.93 -18.89 4.32
CA TYR A 28 -0.18 -18.16 3.72
C TYR A 28 -1.23 -17.74 4.75
N SER A 29 -1.63 -18.61 5.69
CA SER A 29 -2.60 -18.26 6.74
C SER A 29 -2.09 -17.23 7.75
N LYS A 30 -0.78 -17.26 8.06
CA LYS A 30 -0.14 -16.25 8.91
C LYS A 30 -0.01 -14.90 8.21
N LEU A 31 0.30 -14.90 6.91
CA LEU A 31 0.31 -13.68 6.10
C LEU A 31 -1.11 -13.10 5.97
N LYS A 32 -2.13 -13.93 5.72
CA LYS A 32 -3.54 -13.50 5.62
C LYS A 32 -4.01 -12.79 6.91
N ARG A 33 -3.65 -13.31 8.10
CA ARG A 33 -3.97 -12.67 9.39
C ARG A 33 -3.31 -11.29 9.59
N ILE A 34 -2.06 -11.13 9.15
CA ILE A 34 -1.34 -9.84 9.19
C ILE A 34 -1.90 -8.86 8.13
N ILE A 35 -2.45 -9.40 7.03
CA ILE A 35 -2.89 -8.61 5.89
C ILE A 35 -4.29 -8.02 6.07
N PHE A 36 -5.24 -8.76 6.66
CA PHE A 36 -6.69 -8.41 6.68
C PHE A 36 -7.29 -8.05 8.06
N HIS A 37 -6.48 -7.95 9.12
CA HIS A 37 -6.92 -7.51 10.46
C HIS A 37 -8.18 -8.24 11.00
N GLU A 38 -8.17 -9.58 11.00
CA GLU A 38 -9.21 -10.35 11.71
C GLU A 38 -9.03 -10.25 13.24
N PRO A 39 -10.09 -10.03 14.04
CA PRO A 39 -9.98 -9.94 15.49
C PRO A 39 -9.65 -11.29 16.13
N GLU A 40 -8.70 -11.29 17.07
CA GLU A 40 -8.35 -12.46 17.88
C GLU A 40 -9.53 -12.87 18.76
N ASN A 41 -10.24 -13.93 18.38
CA ASN A 41 -11.11 -14.68 19.29
C ASN A 41 -10.59 -16.12 19.39
N GLU A 42 -9.43 -16.30 20.01
CA GLU A 42 -9.06 -17.59 20.58
C GLU A 42 -9.26 -17.53 22.09
N VAL A 43 -10.38 -18.08 22.54
CA VAL A 43 -10.61 -18.42 23.95
C VAL A 43 -9.73 -19.64 24.25
N GLU A 44 -8.52 -19.40 24.73
CA GLU A 44 -7.70 -20.47 25.31
C GLU A 44 -8.20 -20.79 26.72
N PHE A 45 -8.80 -21.96 26.87
CA PHE A 45 -9.10 -22.58 28.16
C PHE A 45 -7.79 -23.07 28.79
N TYR A 46 -7.36 -22.45 29.88
CA TYR A 46 -6.38 -23.04 30.80
C TYR A 46 -7.11 -23.59 32.04
N THR A 47 -6.82 -24.84 32.37
CA THR A 47 -7.28 -25.53 33.58
C THR A 47 -6.10 -25.78 34.52
N GLU A 48 -6.44 -25.85 35.81
CA GLU A 48 -5.63 -26.27 36.99
C GLU A 48 -4.68 -25.19 37.55
N GLU A 49 -5.10 -24.53 38.63
CA GLU A 49 -4.87 -24.89 40.06
C GLU A 49 -3.47 -24.48 40.55
N GLU A 50 -3.42 -23.43 41.36
CA GLU A 50 -2.76 -23.52 42.67
C GLU A 50 -3.30 -22.41 43.59
N ALA A 51 -3.94 -22.86 44.68
CA ALA A 51 -4.44 -22.02 45.74
C ALA A 51 -3.31 -21.66 46.72
N VAL A 52 -3.18 -20.37 47.06
CA VAL A 52 -2.41 -19.90 48.22
C VAL A 52 -3.19 -18.74 48.87
N PRO A 53 -3.33 -18.68 50.21
CA PRO A 53 -4.50 -18.13 50.87
C PRO A 53 -4.50 -16.61 51.05
N VAL A 54 -5.72 -16.10 51.20
CA VAL A 54 -6.12 -14.74 51.55
C VAL A 54 -5.60 -14.36 52.94
N GLU A 55 -4.89 -13.24 53.05
CA GLU A 55 -4.72 -12.51 54.31
C GLU A 55 -5.51 -11.20 54.27
N ASP A 56 -6.37 -11.05 55.29
CA ASP A 56 -7.23 -9.92 55.61
C ASP A 56 -6.47 -8.60 55.75
N TYR A 57 -6.98 -7.55 55.09
CA TYR A 57 -7.02 -6.22 55.71
C TYR A 57 -8.35 -5.54 55.42
N ASP A 58 -9.13 -5.45 56.48
CA ASP A 58 -10.40 -4.77 56.62
C ASP A 58 -10.29 -3.23 56.53
N THR A 59 -11.43 -2.62 56.21
CA THR A 59 -11.88 -1.24 56.50
C THR A 59 -11.35 -0.04 55.69
N TYR A 60 -12.20 0.48 54.79
CA TYR A 60 -12.91 1.74 55.08
C TYR A 60 -14.22 1.83 54.28
N ALA A 61 -15.35 1.72 54.99
CA ALA A 61 -16.68 1.95 54.46
C ALA A 61 -17.02 3.44 54.50
N GLY A 62 -17.66 3.95 53.45
CA GLY A 62 -18.19 5.30 53.41
C GLY A 62 -19.16 5.51 52.25
N GLY A 63 -20.44 5.24 52.52
CA GLY A 63 -21.57 5.99 51.94
C GLY A 63 -22.11 5.55 50.59
N ILE A 64 -23.17 4.73 50.64
CA ILE A 64 -24.12 4.48 49.55
C ILE A 64 -25.20 5.58 49.62
N GLU A 65 -25.47 6.26 48.51
CA GLU A 65 -26.82 6.76 48.20
C GLU A 65 -27.24 6.16 46.86
N GLU A 66 -28.22 5.25 46.93
CA GLU A 66 -28.94 4.72 45.78
C GLU A 66 -30.00 5.75 45.34
N SER A 67 -30.01 6.11 44.05
CA SER A 67 -31.24 6.51 43.39
C SER A 67 -31.35 5.80 42.05
N SER A 68 -32.30 4.87 42.00
CA SER A 68 -32.75 4.11 40.84
C SER A 68 -33.19 4.99 39.67
N THR A 69 -32.82 4.62 38.43
CA THR A 69 -33.80 4.38 37.35
C THR A 69 -33.18 3.73 36.11
N SER A 70 -33.83 2.63 35.69
CA SER A 70 -33.92 2.03 34.36
C SER A 70 -32.65 1.71 33.57
N GLY A 71 -32.38 0.41 33.47
CA GLY A 71 -31.50 -0.14 32.46
C GLY A 71 -32.01 0.13 31.05
N ALA A 72 -31.13 0.70 30.24
CA ALA A 72 -31.09 0.50 28.80
C ALA A 72 -29.70 -0.06 28.51
N LYS A 73 -29.64 -1.35 28.14
CA LYS A 73 -28.49 -1.91 27.46
C LYS A 73 -28.27 -1.10 26.19
N VAL A 74 -27.23 -0.29 26.17
CA VAL A 74 -26.65 0.20 24.91
C VAL A 74 -25.60 -0.83 24.52
N GLU A 75 -26.06 -1.97 23.99
CA GLU A 75 -25.25 -2.75 23.06
C GLU A 75 -25.26 -1.92 21.77
N LYS A 76 -24.22 -1.10 21.57
CA LYS A 76 -23.98 -0.47 20.29
C LYS A 76 -23.16 -1.47 19.48
N ASP A 77 -23.82 -2.11 18.52
CA ASP A 77 -23.23 -2.97 17.50
C ASP A 77 -21.90 -2.37 17.01
N LEU A 78 -20.82 -3.09 17.30
CA LEU A 78 -19.46 -2.87 16.80
C LEU A 78 -19.05 -4.06 15.90
N THR A 79 -20.01 -4.60 15.16
CA THR A 79 -19.79 -5.69 14.22
C THR A 79 -20.54 -5.44 12.93
N GLY A 80 -19.82 -5.12 11.86
CA GLY A 80 -20.34 -5.22 10.50
C GLY A 80 -20.08 -4.01 9.60
N SER A 81 -18.82 -3.75 9.24
CA SER A 81 -18.60 -3.47 7.82
C SER A 81 -18.52 -4.83 7.15
N SER A 82 -19.65 -5.33 6.66
CA SER A 82 -19.64 -6.56 5.86
C SER A 82 -19.13 -6.19 4.48
N VAL A 83 -17.82 -6.20 4.31
CA VAL A 83 -17.19 -6.17 2.99
C VAL A 83 -17.80 -7.32 2.19
N ALA A 84 -18.31 -7.05 0.99
CA ALA A 84 -18.90 -8.08 0.16
C ALA A 84 -17.85 -9.17 -0.13
N PRO A 85 -18.26 -10.45 -0.18
CA PRO A 85 -17.32 -11.53 -0.47
C PRO A 85 -16.72 -11.31 -1.87
N GLN A 86 -15.42 -11.49 -1.99
CA GLN A 86 -14.73 -11.36 -3.26
C GLN A 86 -14.73 -12.70 -4.01
N GLU A 87 -14.93 -12.67 -5.32
CA GLU A 87 -14.74 -13.81 -6.22
C GLU A 87 -13.26 -13.95 -6.60
N GLU A 88 -12.70 -15.16 -6.47
CA GLU A 88 -11.33 -15.44 -6.89
C GLU A 88 -11.25 -15.75 -8.39
N VAL A 89 -10.41 -15.03 -9.12
CA VAL A 89 -10.14 -15.19 -10.56
C VAL A 89 -8.66 -15.40 -10.77
N TYR A 90 -8.27 -16.34 -11.62
CA TYR A 90 -6.87 -16.70 -11.88
C TYR A 90 -6.51 -16.37 -13.32
N VAL A 91 -5.44 -15.63 -13.51
CA VAL A 91 -5.02 -15.12 -14.83
C VAL A 91 -3.54 -15.35 -15.07
N SER A 92 -3.17 -15.48 -16.34
CA SER A 92 -1.82 -15.86 -16.75
C SER A 92 -1.20 -14.93 -17.79
N ASN A 93 -1.96 -13.94 -18.26
CA ASN A 93 -1.51 -12.93 -19.22
C ASN A 93 -2.24 -11.60 -19.04
N ALA A 94 -1.75 -10.56 -19.72
CA ALA A 94 -2.24 -9.19 -19.60
C ALA A 94 -3.71 -9.01 -20.01
N LEU A 95 -4.14 -9.68 -21.08
CA LEU A 95 -5.52 -9.59 -21.55
C LEU A 95 -6.48 -10.20 -20.52
N GLU A 96 -6.19 -11.42 -20.06
CA GLU A 96 -6.97 -12.07 -19.00
C GLU A 96 -7.02 -11.21 -17.73
N PHE A 97 -5.90 -10.57 -17.36
CA PHE A 97 -5.86 -9.66 -16.21
C PHE A 97 -6.83 -8.48 -16.38
N VAL A 98 -6.75 -7.74 -17.50
CA VAL A 98 -7.60 -6.58 -17.75
C VAL A 98 -9.09 -6.98 -17.83
N GLU A 99 -9.41 -8.09 -18.51
CA GLU A 99 -10.77 -8.64 -18.58
C GLU A 99 -11.30 -9.12 -17.22
N ALA A 100 -10.40 -9.49 -16.30
CA ALA A 100 -10.75 -9.94 -14.96
C ALA A 100 -11.02 -8.79 -13.98
N ILE A 101 -10.77 -7.53 -14.33
CA ILE A 101 -11.00 -6.41 -13.42
C ILE A 101 -12.49 -6.13 -13.27
N GLU A 102 -12.99 -6.28 -12.05
CA GLU A 102 -14.33 -5.90 -11.62
C GLU A 102 -14.30 -5.67 -10.10
N SER A 103 -15.30 -4.97 -9.56
CA SER A 103 -15.51 -4.89 -8.12
C SER A 103 -15.72 -6.27 -7.49
N ASN A 104 -15.39 -6.41 -6.21
CA ASN A 104 -15.55 -7.64 -5.44
C ASN A 104 -14.79 -8.84 -6.03
N ARG A 105 -13.54 -8.63 -6.45
CA ARG A 105 -12.68 -9.69 -6.97
C ARG A 105 -11.33 -9.77 -6.28
N ILE A 106 -10.80 -10.98 -6.20
CA ILE A 106 -9.38 -11.25 -5.98
C ILE A 106 -8.83 -11.82 -7.28
N ILE A 107 -7.92 -11.10 -7.92
CA ILE A 107 -7.25 -11.52 -9.15
C ILE A 107 -5.88 -12.07 -8.80
N HIS A 108 -5.71 -13.36 -9.01
CA HIS A 108 -4.48 -14.11 -8.82
C HIS A 108 -3.67 -14.13 -10.11
N LEU A 109 -2.58 -13.36 -10.13
CA LEU A 109 -1.63 -13.30 -11.23
C LEU A 109 -0.63 -14.46 -11.13
N SER A 110 -0.52 -15.24 -12.20
CA SER A 110 0.63 -16.13 -12.38
C SER A 110 1.92 -15.31 -12.54
N PRO A 111 3.09 -15.80 -12.07
CA PRO A 111 4.34 -15.09 -12.31
C PRO A 111 4.63 -14.90 -13.80
N GLY A 112 5.02 -13.70 -14.20
CA GLY A 112 5.25 -13.34 -15.59
C GLY A 112 5.14 -11.83 -15.81
N THR A 113 5.38 -11.39 -17.04
CA THR A 113 5.23 -10.00 -17.46
C THR A 113 3.88 -9.80 -18.14
N TYR A 114 3.16 -8.77 -17.71
CA TYR A 114 1.84 -8.38 -18.17
C TYR A 114 1.97 -7.03 -18.87
N ASN A 115 2.00 -7.01 -20.21
CA ASN A 115 2.02 -5.78 -20.99
C ASN A 115 0.64 -5.11 -20.99
N ILE A 116 0.47 -4.11 -20.13
CA ILE A 116 -0.80 -3.41 -19.96
C ILE A 116 -1.14 -2.62 -21.23
N SER A 117 -0.14 -2.03 -21.88
CA SER A 117 -0.34 -1.21 -23.08
C SER A 117 -0.96 -1.99 -24.24
N GLU A 118 -0.55 -3.24 -24.44
CA GLU A 118 -1.17 -4.14 -25.41
C GLU A 118 -2.59 -4.56 -25.00
N ALA A 119 -2.81 -4.81 -23.70
CA ALA A 119 -4.07 -5.32 -23.20
C ALA A 119 -5.23 -4.31 -23.25
N ILE A 120 -4.93 -3.01 -23.30
CA ILE A 120 -5.94 -1.95 -23.32
C ILE A 120 -6.35 -1.47 -24.72
N GLU A 121 -5.72 -1.94 -25.81
CA GLU A 121 -6.00 -1.46 -27.18
C GLU A 121 -7.47 -1.60 -27.61
N GLY A 122 -8.21 -2.55 -27.00
CA GLY A 122 -9.62 -2.82 -27.28
C GLY A 122 -10.63 -2.17 -26.32
N LEU A 123 -10.15 -1.46 -25.28
CA LEU A 123 -11.03 -0.85 -24.28
C LEU A 123 -11.73 0.40 -24.83
N ASN A 124 -12.84 0.76 -24.20
CA ASN A 124 -13.51 2.02 -24.49
C ASN A 124 -12.61 3.18 -24.04
N MET A 125 -12.39 4.13 -24.95
CA MET A 125 -11.74 5.40 -24.60
C MET A 125 -12.69 6.25 -23.78
N ILE A 126 -12.21 6.72 -22.64
CA ILE A 126 -12.93 7.61 -21.72
C ILE A 126 -12.13 8.89 -21.64
N SER A 127 -12.73 10.01 -22.00
CA SER A 127 -12.09 11.31 -21.83
C SER A 127 -12.13 11.76 -20.38
N TYR A 128 -11.19 12.64 -20.00
CA TYR A 128 -11.14 13.26 -18.67
C TYR A 128 -12.49 13.87 -18.24
N ASP A 129 -13.18 14.58 -19.12
CA ASP A 129 -14.50 15.17 -18.81
C ASP A 129 -15.63 14.13 -18.70
N GLU A 130 -15.49 12.97 -19.33
CA GLU A 130 -16.48 11.89 -19.28
C GLU A 130 -16.37 11.06 -18.01
N GLN A 131 -15.16 10.85 -17.49
CA GLN A 131 -14.94 10.00 -16.33
C GLN A 131 -15.76 10.46 -15.11
N TYR A 132 -15.85 11.78 -14.88
CA TYR A 132 -16.64 12.37 -13.78
C TYR A 132 -18.17 12.31 -13.97
N LYS A 133 -18.64 11.81 -15.12
CA LYS A 133 -20.07 11.58 -15.40
C LYS A 133 -20.47 10.11 -15.27
N ILE A 134 -19.49 9.21 -15.16
CA ILE A 134 -19.69 7.77 -15.02
C ILE A 134 -19.76 7.45 -13.53
N SER A 135 -20.88 6.86 -13.10
CA SER A 135 -21.08 6.44 -11.70
C SER A 135 -20.96 4.93 -11.51
N GLU A 136 -21.02 4.17 -12.59
CA GLU A 136 -20.92 2.71 -12.55
C GLU A 136 -19.44 2.27 -12.58
N PRO A 137 -19.08 1.15 -11.93
CA PRO A 137 -17.77 0.52 -12.06
C PRO A 137 -17.41 0.30 -13.53
N THR A 138 -16.28 0.84 -13.98
CA THR A 138 -15.87 0.82 -15.39
C THR A 138 -14.38 0.62 -15.52
N VAL A 139 -13.99 -0.28 -16.44
CA VAL A 139 -12.61 -0.45 -16.90
C VAL A 139 -12.52 0.14 -18.30
N GLY A 140 -11.61 1.08 -18.50
CA GLY A 140 -11.45 1.80 -19.76
C GLY A 140 -10.00 2.16 -20.04
N ALA A 141 -9.80 2.91 -21.12
CA ALA A 141 -8.53 3.54 -21.43
C ALA A 141 -8.70 5.06 -21.50
N SER A 142 -7.69 5.80 -21.07
CA SER A 142 -7.62 7.26 -21.18
C SER A 142 -6.45 7.67 -22.09
N GLU A 143 -6.62 8.75 -22.87
CA GLU A 143 -5.60 9.24 -23.78
C GLU A 143 -4.55 10.06 -23.03
N CYS A 144 -3.29 9.70 -23.21
CA CYS A 144 -2.11 10.41 -22.74
C CYS A 144 -1.31 10.96 -23.93
N PHE A 145 -0.25 11.72 -23.66
CA PHE A 145 0.54 12.35 -24.72
C PHE A 145 1.22 11.36 -25.70
N ASP A 146 1.71 10.22 -25.21
CA ASP A 146 2.43 9.21 -26.01
C ASP A 146 1.80 7.82 -26.03
N GLY A 147 0.51 7.73 -25.71
CA GLY A 147 -0.25 6.48 -25.76
C GLY A 147 -1.49 6.55 -24.86
N ASN A 148 -1.98 5.40 -24.43
CA ASN A 148 -3.13 5.30 -23.53
C ASN A 148 -2.71 4.69 -22.19
N GLU A 149 -3.48 4.98 -21.15
CA GLU A 149 -3.35 4.38 -19.82
C GLU A 149 -4.56 3.54 -19.46
N LEU A 150 -4.37 2.55 -18.59
CA LEU A 150 -5.46 1.76 -18.01
C LEU A 150 -6.17 2.60 -16.95
N LEU A 151 -7.46 2.85 -17.15
CA LEU A 151 -8.31 3.62 -16.25
C LEU A 151 -9.33 2.72 -15.56
N LEU A 152 -9.31 2.72 -14.23
CA LEU A 152 -10.27 2.04 -13.37
C LEU A 152 -11.16 3.08 -12.67
N LEU A 153 -12.44 3.10 -13.02
CA LEU A 153 -13.43 4.03 -12.48
C LEU A 153 -14.38 3.33 -11.54
N ASN A 154 -14.62 3.90 -10.36
CA ASN A 154 -15.66 3.45 -9.43
C ASN A 154 -15.53 1.96 -9.03
N ILE A 155 -14.32 1.38 -9.14
CA ILE A 155 -14.07 -0.01 -8.74
C ILE A 155 -14.01 -0.05 -7.22
N ASP A 156 -14.70 -1.04 -6.63
CA ASP A 156 -14.78 -1.22 -5.19
C ASP A 156 -14.36 -2.65 -4.80
N ASN A 157 -13.62 -2.78 -3.70
CA ASN A 157 -13.28 -4.08 -3.11
C ASN A 157 -12.54 -5.02 -4.09
N LEU A 158 -11.47 -4.52 -4.70
CA LEU A 158 -10.61 -5.26 -5.64
C LEU A 158 -9.26 -5.59 -5.00
N THR A 159 -8.85 -6.85 -5.10
CA THR A 159 -7.50 -7.29 -4.76
C THR A 159 -6.80 -7.83 -6.00
N ILE A 160 -5.59 -7.36 -6.27
CA ILE A 160 -4.71 -7.89 -7.32
C ILE A 160 -3.47 -8.43 -6.63
N MET A 161 -3.19 -9.71 -6.81
CA MET A 161 -2.10 -10.36 -6.10
C MET A 161 -1.36 -11.40 -6.93
N CYS A 162 -0.06 -11.54 -6.70
CA CYS A 162 0.68 -12.73 -7.11
C CYS A 162 0.94 -13.62 -5.90
N ASP A 163 0.41 -14.84 -5.88
CA ASP A 163 0.56 -15.75 -4.72
C ASP A 163 1.98 -16.27 -4.53
N ASP A 164 2.80 -16.28 -5.59
CA ASP A 164 4.16 -16.78 -5.52
C ASP A 164 5.10 -15.74 -4.88
N VAL A 165 5.33 -15.87 -3.58
CA VAL A 165 6.25 -14.97 -2.85
C VAL A 165 7.71 -15.06 -3.33
N SER A 166 8.07 -16.03 -4.18
CA SER A 166 9.42 -16.20 -4.73
C SER A 166 9.57 -15.65 -6.15
N LYS A 167 8.46 -15.37 -6.84
CA LYS A 167 8.43 -14.84 -8.21
C LYS A 167 7.24 -13.91 -8.36
N GLN A 168 7.46 -12.72 -8.90
CA GLN A 168 6.41 -11.72 -8.97
C GLN A 168 5.77 -11.67 -10.36
N ALA A 169 4.53 -11.18 -10.40
CA ALA A 169 3.92 -10.69 -11.63
C ALA A 169 4.36 -9.23 -11.83
N GLU A 170 4.78 -8.90 -13.05
CA GLU A 170 5.29 -7.59 -13.43
C GLU A 170 4.31 -6.93 -14.40
N LEU A 171 3.69 -5.83 -13.97
CA LEU A 171 2.81 -5.01 -14.80
C LEU A 171 3.66 -3.95 -15.50
N VAL A 172 3.73 -4.01 -16.83
CA VAL A 172 4.54 -3.06 -17.62
C VAL A 172 3.66 -2.16 -18.47
N CYS A 173 4.02 -0.88 -18.51
CA CYS A 173 3.42 0.13 -19.37
C CYS A 173 4.50 0.69 -20.32
N GLU A 174 4.20 0.75 -21.61
CA GLU A 174 5.12 1.28 -22.63
C GLU A 174 5.04 2.80 -22.79
N PRO A 175 3.84 3.42 -22.93
CA PRO A 175 3.75 4.87 -22.97
C PRO A 175 4.25 5.47 -21.66
N ARG A 176 5.09 6.49 -21.76
CA ARG A 176 5.79 7.08 -20.61
C ARG A 176 4.98 8.17 -19.93
N TYR A 177 3.96 8.68 -20.60
CA TYR A 177 3.02 9.65 -20.05
C TYR A 177 1.79 8.98 -19.45
N ALA A 178 1.62 7.67 -19.68
CA ALA A 178 0.55 6.88 -19.11
C ALA A 178 0.90 6.41 -17.71
N ASN A 179 -0.08 6.42 -16.82
CA ASN A 179 0.01 5.66 -15.60
C ASN A 179 0.09 4.14 -15.91
N VAL A 180 0.75 3.33 -15.08
CA VAL A 180 0.62 1.87 -15.23
C VAL A 180 -0.81 1.44 -14.92
N ILE A 181 -1.37 2.00 -13.84
CA ILE A 181 -2.80 1.93 -13.53
C ILE A 181 -3.24 3.29 -12.97
N ASP A 182 -4.29 3.86 -13.55
CA ASP A 182 -5.00 5.02 -13.03
C ASP A 182 -6.28 4.58 -12.31
N PHE A 183 -6.37 4.83 -11.01
CA PHE A 183 -7.54 4.57 -10.20
C PHE A 183 -8.28 5.88 -9.94
N CYS A 184 -9.52 6.00 -10.37
CA CYS A 184 -10.35 7.18 -10.13
C CYS A 184 -11.66 6.79 -9.43
N ASN A 185 -11.94 7.44 -8.30
CA ASN A 185 -13.08 7.18 -7.43
C ASN A 185 -13.20 5.71 -7.00
N CYS A 186 -12.06 5.04 -6.77
CA CYS A 186 -12.02 3.65 -6.33
C CYS A 186 -11.97 3.53 -4.80
N THR A 187 -12.48 2.43 -4.26
CA THR A 187 -12.46 2.20 -2.80
C THR A 187 -12.04 0.77 -2.48
N ASN A 188 -11.35 0.57 -1.35
CA ASN A 188 -10.96 -0.74 -0.85
C ASN A 188 -10.17 -1.55 -1.90
N ILE A 189 -9.05 -0.96 -2.36
CA ILE A 189 -8.17 -1.55 -3.37
C ILE A 189 -6.93 -2.10 -2.69
N SER A 190 -6.58 -3.35 -3.01
CA SER A 190 -5.39 -4.02 -2.47
C SER A 190 -4.47 -4.54 -3.57
N LEU A 191 -3.19 -4.15 -3.54
CA LEU A 191 -2.15 -4.69 -4.41
C LEU A 191 -1.11 -5.45 -3.57
N PHE A 192 -0.89 -6.72 -3.88
CA PHE A 192 0.01 -7.59 -3.10
C PHE A 192 1.02 -8.34 -3.96
N ASN A 193 2.30 -8.22 -3.60
CA ASN A 193 3.40 -8.98 -4.22
C ASN A 193 3.49 -8.80 -5.75
N ILE A 194 3.33 -7.57 -6.22
CA ILE A 194 3.46 -7.21 -7.64
C ILE A 194 4.67 -6.30 -7.87
N VAL A 195 5.21 -6.36 -9.08
CA VAL A 195 6.13 -5.36 -9.61
C VAL A 195 5.36 -4.53 -10.63
N ALA A 196 5.54 -3.22 -10.66
CA ALA A 196 4.94 -2.39 -11.69
C ALA A 196 5.89 -1.28 -12.14
N GLY A 197 5.88 -0.96 -13.43
CA GLY A 197 6.70 0.13 -13.95
C GLY A 197 6.66 0.34 -15.45
N HIS A 198 7.34 1.38 -15.91
CA HIS A 198 7.52 1.67 -17.33
C HIS A 198 8.64 0.83 -17.95
N THR A 199 8.54 0.53 -19.24
CA THR A 199 9.61 -0.15 -19.99
C THR A 199 10.93 0.66 -19.95
N PRO A 200 12.09 0.01 -20.03
CA PRO A 200 13.39 0.59 -19.65
C PRO A 200 13.95 1.70 -20.58
N GLU A 201 13.20 2.15 -21.59
CA GLU A 201 13.66 3.26 -22.45
C GLU A 201 13.57 4.59 -21.71
N ARG A 202 14.74 5.09 -21.27
CA ARG A 202 14.88 6.38 -20.58
C ARG A 202 14.39 7.55 -21.44
N GLY A 203 13.55 8.42 -20.87
CA GLY A 203 13.06 9.66 -21.48
C GLY A 203 12.34 10.54 -20.47
N SER A 204 11.82 11.69 -20.91
CA SER A 204 10.93 12.52 -20.08
C SER A 204 9.56 11.84 -19.98
N CYS A 205 9.20 11.39 -18.79
CA CYS A 205 7.95 10.69 -18.51
C CYS A 205 7.05 11.60 -17.67
N ALA A 206 5.74 11.42 -17.78
CA ALA A 206 4.75 12.24 -17.09
C ALA A 206 3.69 11.42 -16.32
N GLY A 207 3.57 10.12 -16.60
CA GLY A 207 2.65 9.25 -15.87
C GLY A 207 3.30 8.71 -14.60
N ASP A 208 2.52 8.55 -13.54
CA ASP A 208 2.93 7.87 -12.33
C ASP A 208 2.97 6.35 -12.55
N VAL A 209 3.55 5.58 -11.63
CA VAL A 209 3.38 4.12 -11.70
C VAL A 209 1.95 3.78 -11.27
N LEU A 210 1.55 4.21 -10.08
CA LEU A 210 0.17 4.10 -9.60
C LEU A 210 -0.39 5.49 -9.33
N ASN A 211 -1.51 5.83 -9.95
CA ASN A 211 -2.24 7.06 -9.69
C ASN A 211 -3.56 6.77 -8.94
N PHE A 212 -3.86 7.57 -7.92
CA PHE A 212 -5.09 7.49 -7.14
C PHE A 212 -5.78 8.86 -7.09
N GLU A 213 -6.87 9.00 -7.84
CA GLU A 213 -7.70 10.20 -7.86
C GLU A 213 -9.00 9.93 -7.08
N SER A 214 -9.32 10.74 -6.08
CA SER A 214 -10.56 10.61 -5.29
C SER A 214 -10.77 9.21 -4.68
N CYS A 215 -9.70 8.54 -4.24
CA CYS A 215 -9.74 7.15 -3.77
C CYS A 215 -9.75 7.04 -2.24
N ASP A 216 -10.27 5.93 -1.73
CA ASP A 216 -10.34 5.62 -0.29
C ASP A 216 -9.92 4.16 -0.01
N GLU A 217 -9.36 3.91 1.18
CA GLU A 217 -8.98 2.57 1.67
C GLU A 217 -8.06 1.79 0.70
N ILE A 218 -6.87 2.33 0.44
CA ILE A 218 -5.89 1.71 -0.46
C ILE A 218 -4.81 0.98 0.34
N THR A 219 -4.57 -0.29 0.01
CA THR A 219 -3.51 -1.11 0.63
C THR A 219 -2.51 -1.63 -0.40
N LEU A 220 -1.25 -1.20 -0.27
CA LEU A 220 -0.14 -1.69 -1.06
C LEU A 220 0.80 -2.49 -0.15
N SER A 221 1.10 -3.74 -0.52
CA SER A 221 1.91 -4.61 0.34
C SER A 221 2.88 -5.45 -0.48
N ILE A 222 4.17 -5.36 -0.16
CA ILE A 222 5.22 -6.10 -0.87
C ILE A 222 5.24 -5.75 -2.37
N VAL A 223 5.00 -4.47 -2.70
CA VAL A 223 5.08 -4.00 -4.09
C VAL A 223 6.48 -3.50 -4.41
N ASP A 224 6.93 -3.64 -5.65
CA ASP A 224 8.17 -3.05 -6.18
C ASP A 224 7.81 -2.15 -7.36
N LEU A 225 7.69 -0.85 -7.09
CA LEU A 225 7.32 0.17 -8.08
C LEU A 225 8.59 0.80 -8.63
N TYR A 226 8.72 0.79 -9.96
CA TYR A 226 9.90 1.30 -10.63
C TYR A 226 9.57 1.98 -11.96
N GLY A 227 10.56 2.63 -12.55
CA GLY A 227 10.51 3.06 -13.95
C GLY A 227 10.45 4.56 -14.09
N CYS A 228 10.56 5.02 -15.33
CA CYS A 228 10.82 6.41 -15.63
C CYS A 228 9.66 7.36 -15.29
N GLY A 229 8.49 6.88 -14.85
CA GLY A 229 7.33 7.70 -14.48
C GLY A 229 7.65 8.90 -13.57
N THR A 230 6.71 9.84 -13.51
CA THR A 230 6.86 11.08 -12.72
C THR A 230 7.06 10.71 -11.25
N TYR A 231 6.06 10.04 -10.67
CA TYR A 231 6.12 9.50 -9.32
C TYR A 231 5.87 7.99 -9.29
N GLY A 232 6.37 7.32 -8.26
CA GLY A 232 6.02 5.92 -8.01
C GLY A 232 4.57 5.79 -7.54
N ILE A 233 4.11 6.74 -6.74
CA ILE A 233 2.72 6.84 -6.29
C ILE A 233 2.29 8.31 -6.33
N GLY A 234 1.28 8.62 -7.14
CA GLY A 234 0.53 9.87 -7.07
C GLY A 234 -0.80 9.64 -6.38
N ALA A 235 -1.21 10.52 -5.46
CA ALA A 235 -2.57 10.50 -4.95
C ALA A 235 -3.14 11.91 -4.70
N TYR A 236 -4.34 12.12 -5.22
CA TYR A 236 -5.02 13.41 -5.29
C TYR A 236 -6.44 13.27 -4.74
N ASP A 237 -6.86 14.18 -3.86
CA ASP A 237 -8.19 14.18 -3.22
C ASP A 237 -8.56 12.83 -2.58
N SER A 238 -7.55 12.11 -2.07
CA SER A 238 -7.68 10.71 -1.63
C SER A 238 -7.44 10.56 -0.13
N LYS A 239 -7.76 9.39 0.45
CA LYS A 239 -7.49 9.16 1.87
C LYS A 239 -7.28 7.69 2.22
N ASN A 240 -6.74 7.45 3.42
CA ASN A 240 -6.56 6.11 3.99
C ASN A 240 -5.72 5.19 3.10
N ILE A 241 -4.49 5.63 2.79
CA ILE A 241 -3.54 4.88 1.96
C ILE A 241 -2.48 4.25 2.85
N LEU A 242 -2.37 2.93 2.86
CA LEU A 242 -1.34 2.17 3.56
C LEU A 242 -0.42 1.47 2.56
N CYS A 243 0.87 1.78 2.59
CA CYS A 243 1.88 1.07 1.82
C CYS A 243 2.93 0.45 2.75
N ARG A 244 3.13 -0.87 2.69
CA ARG A 244 4.04 -1.56 3.62
C ARG A 244 4.96 -2.59 2.98
N MET A 245 6.16 -2.72 3.53
CA MET A 245 7.17 -3.69 3.10
C MET A 245 7.49 -3.59 1.60
N SER A 246 7.37 -2.39 1.03
CA SER A 246 7.41 -2.13 -0.40
C SER A 246 8.69 -1.40 -0.81
N LYS A 247 8.95 -1.37 -2.10
CA LYS A 247 10.03 -0.59 -2.71
C LYS A 247 9.47 0.39 -3.73
N ILE A 248 9.93 1.62 -3.66
CA ILE A 248 9.65 2.66 -4.65
C ILE A 248 11.01 3.17 -5.14
N ARG A 249 11.30 3.03 -6.44
CA ARG A 249 12.64 3.32 -6.94
C ARG A 249 12.69 3.82 -8.38
N GLU A 250 13.77 4.52 -8.71
CA GLU A 250 14.15 4.85 -10.10
C GLU A 250 13.10 5.68 -10.86
N CYS A 251 12.24 6.42 -10.14
CA CYS A 251 11.30 7.40 -10.69
C CYS A 251 12.03 8.67 -11.16
N SER A 252 11.54 9.34 -12.21
CA SER A 252 12.26 10.44 -12.85
C SER A 252 12.01 11.82 -12.25
N TYR A 253 10.87 12.04 -11.58
CA TYR A 253 10.52 13.32 -10.97
C TYR A 253 10.63 13.25 -9.44
N GLY A 254 9.93 12.33 -8.82
CA GLY A 254 10.01 12.08 -7.38
C GLY A 254 9.52 10.69 -7.05
N LEU A 255 9.49 10.33 -5.77
CA LEU A 255 9.02 9.01 -5.36
C LEU A 255 7.51 9.01 -5.11
N VAL A 256 6.99 10.10 -4.54
CA VAL A 256 5.58 10.25 -4.20
C VAL A 256 5.10 11.70 -4.34
N ASP A 257 3.85 11.88 -4.77
CA ASP A 257 3.14 13.17 -4.80
C ASP A 257 1.76 13.03 -4.17
N PHE A 258 1.48 13.92 -3.22
CA PHE A 258 0.22 13.95 -2.47
C PHE A 258 -0.36 15.36 -2.47
N CYS A 259 -1.61 15.49 -2.92
CA CYS A 259 -2.33 16.75 -2.92
C CYS A 259 -3.76 16.53 -2.42
N ALA A 260 -4.15 17.25 -1.36
CA ALA A 260 -5.45 17.03 -0.70
C ALA A 260 -5.64 15.57 -0.26
N THR A 261 -4.58 14.95 0.25
CA THR A 261 -4.56 13.52 0.56
C THR A 261 -4.31 13.26 2.05
N GLU A 262 -5.25 12.59 2.71
CA GLU A 262 -5.23 12.40 4.17
C GLU A 262 -4.91 10.96 4.60
N ASN A 263 -4.31 10.80 5.79
CA ASN A 263 -4.04 9.50 6.40
C ASN A 263 -3.25 8.55 5.48
N VAL A 264 -2.12 9.02 4.96
CA VAL A 264 -1.16 8.20 4.20
C VAL A 264 -0.10 7.65 5.14
N VAL A 265 0.13 6.34 5.10
CA VAL A 265 1.13 5.65 5.93
C VAL A 265 2.00 4.76 5.08
N PHE A 266 3.31 4.97 5.18
CA PHE A 266 4.33 4.04 4.70
C PHE A 266 4.97 3.32 5.88
N ASP A 267 5.07 1.99 5.82
CA ASP A 267 5.65 1.17 6.91
C ASP A 267 6.66 0.16 6.37
N ASP A 268 7.89 0.17 6.91
CA ASP A 268 8.98 -0.72 6.49
C ASP A 268 9.27 -0.67 4.97
N CYS A 269 9.10 0.50 4.34
CA CYS A 269 9.34 0.69 2.90
C CYS A 269 10.78 1.15 2.60
N THR A 270 11.26 0.82 1.40
CA THR A 270 12.55 1.31 0.88
C THR A 270 12.33 2.22 -0.32
N PHE A 271 12.97 3.39 -0.27
CA PHE A 271 12.91 4.43 -1.27
C PHE A 271 14.30 4.62 -1.87
N THR A 272 14.43 4.56 -3.19
CA THR A 272 15.73 4.67 -3.87
C THR A 272 15.63 5.56 -5.10
N PHE A 273 16.47 6.58 -5.18
CA PHE A 273 16.35 7.58 -6.25
C PHE A 273 17.73 8.04 -6.71
N ASP A 274 17.83 8.31 -8.01
CA ASP A 274 19.09 8.65 -8.67
C ASP A 274 19.08 10.11 -9.19
N GLU A 275 17.88 10.63 -9.50
CA GLU A 275 17.64 11.95 -10.09
C GLU A 275 16.23 12.45 -9.74
N GLY A 276 15.84 13.58 -10.33
CA GLY A 276 14.50 14.16 -10.17
C GLY A 276 14.48 15.50 -9.45
N TYR A 277 13.27 15.93 -9.12
CA TYR A 277 12.93 17.08 -8.29
C TYR A 277 12.69 16.60 -6.85
N SER A 278 11.68 17.12 -6.18
CA SER A 278 11.39 16.77 -4.80
C SER A 278 10.90 15.34 -4.71
N GLN A 279 11.54 14.55 -3.84
CA GLN A 279 11.27 13.12 -3.77
C GLN A 279 9.97 12.80 -3.04
N VAL A 280 9.59 13.66 -2.10
CA VAL A 280 8.33 13.59 -1.38
C VAL A 280 7.64 14.95 -1.51
N GLU A 281 6.54 14.99 -2.25
CA GLU A 281 5.70 16.18 -2.39
C GLU A 281 4.40 16.04 -1.59
N CYS A 282 4.06 17.05 -0.80
CA CYS A 282 2.84 17.10 0.00
C CYS A 282 2.22 18.50 -0.04
N ARG A 283 1.03 18.61 -0.61
CA ARG A 283 0.34 19.89 -0.89
C ARG A 283 -1.10 19.83 -0.40
N SER A 284 -1.72 20.99 -0.22
CA SER A 284 -3.14 21.14 0.13
C SER A 284 -3.58 20.28 1.33
N GLU A 285 -3.04 20.56 2.52
CA GLU A 285 -3.42 19.90 3.79
C GLU A 285 -3.17 18.37 3.84
N SER A 286 -2.26 17.86 2.99
CA SER A 286 -1.95 16.42 2.95
C SER A 286 -1.26 15.92 4.22
N GLN A 287 -1.55 14.69 4.66
CA GLN A 287 -1.02 14.10 5.89
C GLN A 287 -0.35 12.76 5.62
N VAL A 288 0.97 12.72 5.77
CA VAL A 288 1.79 11.55 5.43
C VAL A 288 2.73 11.17 6.57
N THR A 289 2.74 9.88 6.92
CA THR A 289 3.66 9.31 7.90
C THR A 289 4.50 8.20 7.28
N PHE A 290 5.82 8.28 7.44
CA PHE A 290 6.76 7.21 7.15
C PHE A 290 7.23 6.57 8.45
N ASN A 291 7.04 5.26 8.60
CA ASN A 291 7.48 4.48 9.75
C ASN A 291 8.56 3.50 9.30
N ASN A 292 9.70 3.51 9.98
CA ASN A 292 10.82 2.57 9.78
C ASN A 292 11.34 2.48 8.33
N CYS A 293 11.04 3.47 7.50
CA CYS A 293 11.41 3.48 6.09
C CYS A 293 12.90 3.81 5.89
N VAL A 294 13.44 3.38 4.75
CA VAL A 294 14.83 3.63 4.35
C VAL A 294 14.85 4.48 3.08
N PHE A 295 15.57 5.59 3.10
CA PHE A 295 15.76 6.47 1.94
C PHE A 295 17.21 6.45 1.47
N GLN A 296 17.39 6.18 0.17
CA GLN A 296 18.69 6.04 -0.50
C GLN A 296 18.76 6.90 -1.75
N ASP A 297 19.43 8.04 -1.63
CA ASP A 297 19.89 8.89 -2.70
C ASP A 297 21.20 8.34 -3.32
N ARG A 298 21.20 8.14 -4.64
CA ARG A 298 22.33 7.63 -5.43
C ARG A 298 22.94 8.68 -6.35
N GLY A 299 22.54 9.95 -6.25
CA GLY A 299 23.12 11.02 -7.07
C GLY A 299 22.18 12.18 -7.40
N SER A 300 21.06 12.32 -6.69
CA SER A 300 20.10 13.39 -6.91
C SER A 300 20.70 14.76 -6.59
N ASN A 301 20.24 15.78 -7.31
CA ASN A 301 20.66 17.19 -7.14
C ASN A 301 19.50 18.08 -6.71
N SER A 302 18.46 17.50 -6.10
CA SER A 302 17.21 18.17 -5.76
C SER A 302 16.94 18.18 -4.26
N ASP A 303 15.94 18.98 -3.87
CA ASP A 303 15.41 18.95 -2.53
C ASP A 303 14.76 17.58 -2.25
N PHE A 304 14.82 17.12 -1.01
CA PHE A 304 14.25 15.82 -0.65
C PHE A 304 12.74 15.92 -0.41
N VAL A 305 12.29 17.04 0.15
CA VAL A 305 10.90 17.27 0.54
C VAL A 305 10.44 18.61 -0.01
N TYR A 306 9.26 18.61 -0.62
CA TYR A 306 8.49 19.82 -0.92
C TYR A 306 7.14 19.75 -0.21
N ILE A 307 6.83 20.77 0.57
CA ILE A 307 5.63 20.80 1.40
C ILE A 307 4.99 22.18 1.42
N THR A 308 3.67 22.24 1.22
CA THR A 308 2.89 23.49 1.22
C THR A 308 1.55 23.34 1.93
N ASP A 309 0.86 24.48 2.12
CA ASP A 309 -0.57 24.55 2.48
C ASP A 309 -0.96 23.71 3.70
N ASP A 310 -0.24 23.90 4.81
CA ASP A 310 -0.47 23.24 6.09
C ASP A 310 -0.44 21.69 6.06
N SER A 311 0.11 21.12 4.98
CA SER A 311 0.41 19.68 4.90
C SER A 311 1.38 19.27 6.01
N VAL A 312 1.29 18.02 6.46
CA VAL A 312 2.10 17.45 7.55
C VAL A 312 2.82 16.20 7.09
N LEU A 313 4.13 16.18 7.32
CA LEU A 313 5.02 15.08 7.02
C LEU A 313 5.72 14.59 8.28
N VAL A 314 5.59 13.30 8.59
CA VAL A 314 6.21 12.71 9.78
C VAL A 314 7.07 11.53 9.41
N PHE A 315 8.34 11.55 9.80
CA PHE A 315 9.26 10.43 9.69
C PHE A 315 9.53 9.85 11.08
N LYS A 316 9.21 8.57 11.30
CA LYS A 316 9.39 7.87 12.58
C LYS A 316 10.30 6.65 12.39
N GLY A 317 11.44 6.62 13.08
CA GLY A 317 12.39 5.51 12.99
C GLY A 317 13.02 5.33 11.61
N CYS A 318 12.92 6.33 10.72
CA CYS A 318 13.43 6.24 9.36
C CYS A 318 14.96 6.36 9.29
N THR A 319 15.54 5.66 8.31
CA THR A 319 16.97 5.74 7.99
C THR A 319 17.17 6.54 6.71
N PHE A 320 18.13 7.46 6.76
CA PHE A 320 18.49 8.32 5.63
C PHE A 320 20.00 8.20 5.41
N ASP A 321 20.43 8.16 4.15
CA ASP A 321 21.84 8.39 3.86
C ASP A 321 22.27 9.85 4.15
N ILE A 322 23.55 10.13 3.94
CA ILE A 322 24.13 11.43 4.27
C ILE A 322 23.58 12.59 3.43
N THR A 323 23.26 12.34 2.16
CA THR A 323 22.74 13.34 1.22
C THR A 323 21.29 13.66 1.57
N THR A 324 20.46 12.62 1.69
CA THR A 324 19.06 12.78 2.08
C THR A 324 18.93 13.46 3.44
N ARG A 325 19.74 13.04 4.43
CA ARG A 325 19.73 13.66 5.77
C ARG A 325 20.13 15.13 5.74
N LYS A 326 21.05 15.54 4.85
CA LYS A 326 21.45 16.94 4.72
C LYS A 326 20.32 17.78 4.11
N SER A 327 19.62 17.23 3.13
CA SER A 327 18.46 17.88 2.50
C SER A 327 17.30 18.01 3.50
N LEU A 328 16.97 16.94 4.22
CA LEU A 328 15.91 16.91 5.23
C LEU A 328 16.12 17.96 6.34
N LYS A 329 17.34 18.14 6.84
CA LYS A 329 17.66 19.18 7.84
C LYS A 329 17.36 20.62 7.39
N GLN A 330 17.32 20.87 6.09
CA GLN A 330 16.95 22.18 5.54
C GLN A 330 15.43 22.35 5.43
N ALA A 331 14.70 21.24 5.30
CA ALA A 331 13.24 21.19 5.21
C ALA A 331 12.54 21.04 6.57
N GLU A 332 13.26 20.62 7.62
CA GLU A 332 12.73 20.48 8.98
C GLU A 332 12.01 21.77 9.43
N SER A 333 10.74 21.62 9.77
CA SER A 333 9.85 22.71 10.16
C SER A 333 8.76 22.14 11.09
N ASN A 334 7.81 22.96 11.57
CA ASN A 334 6.69 22.45 12.36
C ASN A 334 5.84 21.41 11.59
N ASN A 335 5.90 21.46 10.26
CA ASN A 335 5.13 20.62 9.36
C ASN A 335 5.94 19.44 8.81
N VAL A 336 7.24 19.38 9.10
CA VAL A 336 8.14 18.26 8.73
C VAL A 336 8.84 17.77 10.00
N VAL A 337 8.34 16.69 10.57
CA VAL A 337 8.75 16.19 11.88
C VAL A 337 9.55 14.90 11.73
N VAL A 338 10.74 14.86 12.32
CA VAL A 338 11.61 13.67 12.34
C VAL A 338 11.73 13.16 13.77
N ILE A 339 11.29 11.92 14.01
CA ILE A 339 11.31 11.22 15.30
C ILE A 339 12.26 10.03 15.16
N ASN A 340 13.42 10.09 15.81
CA ASN A 340 14.41 9.01 15.83
C ASN A 340 14.26 8.14 17.08
#